data_AF-X1CBS6-F1
#
_entry.id   AF-X1CBS6-F1
#
_cell.length_a   1.000
_cell.length_b   1.000
_cell.length_c   1.000
_cell.angle_alpha   90.00
_cell.angle_beta   90.00
_cell.angle_gamma   90.00
#
_symmetry.space_group_name_H-M   'P 1'
#
loop_
_entity.id
_entity.type
_entity.pdbx_description
1 polymer ?
#
loop_
_entity_poly.entity_id
_entity_poly.type
_entity_poly.pdbx_seq_one_letter_code
_entity_poly.pdbx_strand_id
1 'polypeptide(L)'
;RHISEGSTDYTGVYRNDRWEYPVIAIREVIRNAVIHRDYSLSGMDIKIAIFDDKIEITSPGKLPPTIDYNDMQAGQSSIRNKLLSPVFKRIGIIEQWGNGLRLIANELQKYPEIDLEWKEPGIAFRVTFIKKNYKQQQELQQELQQELQQELQQELQQELQQESLYSKVLRLVQEKTSATKELSGLLGQKSISGQLYSVVSKLKEDGLIEWTIPEKAKSSKQKFQITQKGIVFINLLKQNK
;
A
#
# COMPACT_ATOMS: atom_id res chain seq x y z
N ARG A 1 -7.90 12.62 0.46
CA ARG A 1 -7.37 11.25 0.26
C ARG A 1 -6.24 11.04 1.25
N HIS A 2 -6.08 9.82 1.78
CA HIS A 2 -5.08 9.47 2.79
C HIS A 2 -4.11 8.41 2.24
N ILE A 3 -2.89 8.39 2.73
CA ILE A 3 -1.93 7.31 2.49
C ILE A 3 -2.32 6.17 3.43
N SER A 4 -2.44 4.96 2.89
CA SER A 4 -2.86 3.80 3.68
C SER A 4 -1.65 3.05 4.23
N GLU A 5 -1.80 2.50 5.44
CA GLU A 5 -0.91 1.47 5.97
C GLU A 5 -1.52 0.12 5.62
N GLY A 6 -0.75 -0.74 4.95
CA GLY A 6 -1.20 -2.06 4.53
C GLY A 6 -0.28 -3.14 5.08
N SER A 7 -0.81 -4.34 5.30
CA SER A 7 0.00 -5.52 5.55
C SER A 7 0.64 -5.98 4.25
N THR A 8 1.96 -5.87 4.13
CA THR A 8 2.69 -6.26 2.91
C THR A 8 3.04 -7.74 2.89
N ASP A 9 3.25 -8.34 4.06
CA ASP A 9 3.71 -9.72 4.20
C ASP A 9 3.49 -10.25 5.62
N TYR A 10 3.51 -11.59 5.74
CA TYR A 10 3.52 -12.29 7.02
C TYR A 10 4.88 -13.00 7.17
N THR A 11 5.71 -12.57 8.12
CA THR A 11 6.91 -13.32 8.50
C THR A 11 6.58 -14.24 9.67
N GLY A 12 6.19 -15.47 9.35
CA GLY A 12 5.75 -16.45 10.34
C GLY A 12 4.38 -16.09 10.93
N VAL A 13 4.34 -15.71 12.21
CA VAL A 13 3.09 -15.35 12.92
C VAL A 13 2.88 -13.82 12.97
N TYR A 14 3.87 -13.04 12.53
CA TYR A 14 3.85 -11.58 12.63
C TYR A 14 3.41 -10.96 11.31
N ARG A 15 2.52 -9.97 11.42
CA ARG A 15 2.07 -9.11 10.33
C ARG A 15 3.07 -7.96 10.19
N ASN A 16 3.64 -7.80 9.00
CA ASN A 16 4.46 -6.64 8.67
C ASN A 16 3.57 -5.58 8.03
N ASP A 17 3.25 -4.56 8.82
CA ASP A 17 2.55 -3.38 8.32
C ASP A 17 3.58 -2.41 7.72
N ARG A 18 3.32 -2.00 6.48
CA ARG A 18 4.15 -1.05 5.73
C ARG A 18 3.24 -0.06 5.04
N TRP A 19 3.64 1.21 5.10
CA TRP A 19 2.95 2.27 4.37
C TRP A 19 2.99 2.01 2.87
N GLU A 20 1.99 2.52 2.16
CA GLU A 20 1.92 2.42 0.69
C GLU A 20 3.01 3.24 -0.03
N TYR A 21 3.49 4.31 0.61
CA TYR A 21 4.56 5.16 0.12
C TYR A 21 5.65 5.35 1.19
N PRO A 22 6.90 5.66 0.81
CA PRO A 22 7.99 5.90 1.76
C PRO A 22 7.76 7.22 2.53
N VAL A 23 7.02 7.16 3.64
CA VAL A 23 6.64 8.33 4.46
C VAL A 23 7.87 9.12 4.95
N ILE A 24 8.98 8.43 5.19
CA ILE A 24 10.25 9.05 5.59
C ILE A 24 10.82 9.91 4.45
N ALA A 25 10.85 9.39 3.21
CA ALA A 25 11.29 10.15 2.04
C ALA A 25 10.33 11.32 1.73
N ILE A 26 9.01 11.09 1.80
CA ILE A 26 8.00 12.13 1.59
C ILE A 26 8.21 13.29 2.58
N ARG A 27 8.43 12.96 3.86
CA ARG A 27 8.68 13.96 4.90
C ARG A 27 9.93 14.79 4.63
N GLU A 28 10.99 14.15 4.12
CA GLU A 28 12.21 14.84 3.73
C GLU A 28 11.98 15.76 2.52
N VAL A 29 11.19 15.33 1.53
CA VAL A 29 10.81 16.17 0.39
C VAL A 29 9.98 17.38 0.85
N ILE A 30 9.03 17.20 1.77
CA ILE A 30 8.22 18.31 2.32
C ILE A 30 9.12 19.30 3.08
N ARG A 31 10.04 18.78 3.90
CA ARG A 31 11.03 19.59 4.61
C ARG A 31 11.89 20.41 3.65
N ASN A 32 12.40 19.78 2.59
CA ASN A 32 13.15 20.47 1.55
C ASN A 32 12.29 21.51 0.82
N ALA A 33 11.02 21.22 0.56
CA ALA A 33 10.08 22.15 -0.02
C ALA A 33 9.92 23.41 0.84
N VAL A 34 9.82 23.29 2.17
CA VAL A 34 9.71 24.42 3.11
C VAL A 34 11.02 25.22 3.20
N ILE A 35 12.16 24.54 3.32
CA ILE A 35 13.46 25.18 3.52
C ILE A 35 13.92 25.91 2.26
N HIS A 36 13.72 25.30 1.09
CA HIS A 36 14.17 25.81 -0.21
C HIS A 36 13.10 26.60 -0.97
N ARG A 37 11.89 26.77 -0.41
CA ARG A 37 10.85 27.63 -0.98
C ARG A 37 11.40 29.02 -1.28
N ASP A 38 11.06 29.55 -2.44
CA ASP A 38 11.23 30.96 -2.75
C ASP A 38 10.11 31.78 -2.09
N TYR A 39 10.44 32.42 -0.97
CA TYR A 39 9.50 33.22 -0.20
C TYR A 39 9.17 34.58 -0.85
N SER A 40 9.86 34.97 -1.92
CA SER A 40 9.53 36.20 -2.67
C SER A 40 8.29 36.03 -3.56
N LEU A 41 7.95 34.80 -3.94
CA LEU A 41 6.78 34.46 -4.76
C LEU A 41 5.50 34.47 -3.90
N SER A 42 5.01 35.68 -3.63
CA SER A 42 3.76 35.90 -2.89
C SER A 42 2.55 35.27 -3.62
N GLY A 43 1.61 34.70 -2.85
CA GLY A 43 0.41 34.04 -3.39
C GLY A 43 0.63 32.62 -3.93
N MET A 44 1.84 32.07 -3.83
CA MET A 44 2.13 30.69 -4.22
C MET A 44 2.45 29.80 -3.01
N ASP A 45 1.65 28.78 -2.76
CA ASP A 45 1.90 27.85 -1.65
C ASP A 45 2.63 26.58 -2.08
N ILE A 46 3.20 25.88 -1.10
CA ILE A 46 3.62 24.49 -1.29
C ILE A 46 2.36 23.64 -1.45
N LYS A 47 2.26 22.92 -2.56
CA LYS A 47 1.09 22.08 -2.88
C LYS A 47 1.46 20.62 -2.76
N ILE A 48 0.62 19.85 -2.05
CA ILE A 48 0.73 18.40 -1.95
C ILE A 48 -0.55 17.82 -2.56
N ALA A 49 -0.42 17.08 -3.66
CA ALA A 49 -1.52 16.42 -4.33
C ALA A 49 -1.35 14.90 -4.25
N ILE A 50 -2.37 14.20 -3.77
CA ILE A 50 -2.37 12.74 -3.59
C ILE A 50 -3.38 12.14 -4.56
N PHE A 51 -2.87 11.36 -5.51
CA PHE A 51 -3.62 10.60 -6.50
C PHE A 51 -3.59 9.11 -6.15
N ASP A 52 -4.32 8.28 -6.89
CA ASP A 52 -4.29 6.83 -6.63
C ASP A 52 -2.97 6.20 -7.09
N ASP A 53 -2.32 6.79 -8.08
CA ASP A 53 -1.09 6.30 -8.71
C ASP A 53 0.16 7.09 -8.31
N LYS A 54 0.03 8.29 -7.72
CA LYS A 54 1.18 9.14 -7.39
C LYS A 54 0.92 10.17 -6.29
N ILE A 55 2.01 10.68 -5.72
CA ILE A 55 2.02 11.82 -4.80
C ILE A 55 2.91 12.91 -5.41
N GLU A 56 2.37 14.11 -5.61
CA GLU A 56 3.08 15.27 -6.12
C GLU A 56 3.27 16.33 -5.03
N ILE A 57 4.52 16.74 -4.81
CA ILE A 57 4.89 17.84 -3.90
C ILE A 57 5.51 18.95 -4.74
N THR A 58 4.84 20.10 -4.82
CA THR A 58 5.29 21.26 -5.60
C THR A 58 5.64 22.41 -4.67
N SER A 59 6.88 22.91 -4.73
CA SER A 59 7.34 24.09 -4.02
C SER A 59 7.57 25.28 -4.96
N PRO A 60 7.21 26.51 -4.59
CA PRO A 60 7.57 27.71 -5.35
C PRO A 60 9.08 27.93 -5.41
N GLY A 61 9.58 28.30 -6.58
CA GLY A 61 11.00 28.49 -6.86
C GLY A 61 11.62 27.31 -7.56
N LYS A 62 12.48 27.61 -8.54
CA LYS A 62 13.35 26.66 -9.23
C LYS A 62 14.56 26.30 -8.38
N LEU A 63 15.31 25.27 -8.73
CA LEU A 63 16.64 25.00 -8.22
C LEU A 63 17.56 26.22 -8.43
N PRO A 64 18.48 26.50 -7.49
CA PRO A 64 19.50 27.51 -7.67
C PRO A 64 20.34 27.22 -8.93
N PRO A 65 20.76 28.24 -9.71
CA PRO A 65 21.58 28.04 -10.92
C PRO A 65 22.90 27.29 -10.67
N THR A 66 23.34 27.23 -9.41
CA THR A 66 24.56 26.55 -8.98
C THR A 66 24.42 25.04 -8.82
N ILE A 67 23.22 24.48 -8.98
CA ILE A 67 22.95 23.05 -8.83
C ILE A 67 22.46 22.51 -10.18
N ASP A 68 23.20 21.56 -10.75
CA ASP A 68 22.75 20.80 -11.91
C ASP A 68 21.79 19.68 -11.47
N TYR A 69 20.73 19.49 -12.24
CA TYR A 69 19.76 18.41 -12.11
C TYR A 69 20.40 17.03 -12.13
N ASN A 70 21.41 16.85 -12.98
CA ASN A 70 22.09 15.56 -13.14
C ASN A 70 23.01 15.25 -11.94
N ASP A 71 23.46 16.28 -11.22
CA ASP A 71 24.37 16.18 -10.07
C ASP A 71 23.64 16.22 -8.73
N MET A 72 22.30 16.26 -8.70
CA MET A 72 21.54 16.20 -7.44
C MET A 72 21.91 14.95 -6.62
N GLN A 73 22.19 13.83 -7.28
CA GLN A 73 22.65 12.60 -6.60
C GLN A 73 24.06 12.73 -5.98
N ALA A 74 24.87 13.71 -6.42
CA ALA A 74 26.20 13.97 -5.87
C ALA A 74 26.15 14.73 -4.52
N GLY A 75 24.96 15.03 -3.98
CA GLY A 75 24.80 15.59 -2.64
C GLY A 75 25.08 17.09 -2.54
N GLN A 76 25.12 17.82 -3.66
CA GLN A 76 25.25 19.26 -3.62
C GLN A 76 24.02 19.90 -2.98
N SER A 77 24.23 20.70 -1.95
CA SER A 77 23.19 21.45 -1.25
C SER A 77 23.61 22.90 -1.12
N SER A 78 22.83 23.82 -1.67
CA SER A 78 23.02 25.25 -1.48
C SER A 78 21.87 25.85 -0.68
N ILE A 79 22.23 26.64 0.32
CA ILE A 79 21.26 27.28 1.21
C ILE A 79 20.69 28.50 0.50
N ARG A 80 19.41 28.42 0.09
CA ARG A 80 18.66 29.57 -0.43
C ARG A 80 18.30 30.56 0.68
N ASN A 81 17.74 30.05 1.78
CA ASN A 81 17.25 30.87 2.88
C ASN A 81 18.19 30.81 4.10
N LYS A 82 19.20 31.70 4.14
CA LYS A 82 20.23 31.74 5.19
C LYS A 82 19.70 32.05 6.59
N LEU A 83 18.53 32.66 6.72
CA LEU A 83 17.88 32.95 8.01
C LEU A 83 17.07 31.78 8.56
N LEU A 84 16.40 31.04 7.67
CA LEU A 84 15.56 29.90 8.04
C LEU A 84 16.42 28.68 8.39
N SER A 85 17.47 28.45 7.61
CA SER A 85 18.40 27.32 7.74
C SER A 85 18.90 27.08 9.18
N PRO A 86 19.44 28.07 9.92
CA PRO A 86 19.87 27.90 11.30
C PRO A 86 18.72 27.60 12.28
N VAL A 87 17.54 28.18 12.05
CA VAL A 87 16.36 27.96 12.89
C VAL A 87 15.88 26.52 12.76
N PHE A 88 15.72 26.03 11.53
CA PHE A 88 15.32 24.64 11.25
C PHE A 88 16.29 23.61 11.84
N LYS A 89 17.59 23.92 11.84
CA LYS A 89 18.61 23.09 12.50
C LYS A 89 18.45 23.09 14.01
N ARG A 90 18.24 24.27 14.62
CA ARG A 90 18.14 24.42 16.08
C ARG A 90 16.90 23.74 16.66
N ILE A 91 15.79 23.73 15.93
CA ILE A 91 14.54 23.07 16.35
C ILE A 91 14.45 21.60 15.89
N GLY A 92 15.54 21.03 15.35
CA GLY A 92 15.64 19.61 15.04
C GLY A 92 14.89 19.14 13.78
N ILE A 93 14.40 20.05 12.92
CA ILE A 93 13.81 19.66 11.63
C ILE A 93 14.87 19.47 10.55
N ILE A 94 16.17 19.68 10.78
CA ILE A 94 17.23 19.15 9.91
C ILE A 94 18.41 18.68 10.76
N GLU A 95 18.97 17.52 10.44
CA GLU A 95 20.14 16.99 11.16
C GLU A 95 21.45 17.49 10.53
N GLN A 96 21.63 17.30 9.22
CA GLN A 96 22.79 17.73 8.46
C GLN A 96 22.42 18.12 7.02
N TRP A 97 23.07 19.16 6.47
CA TRP A 97 22.90 19.60 5.09
C TRP A 97 23.46 18.56 4.10
N GLY A 98 22.78 18.36 2.97
CA GLY A 98 23.24 17.46 1.90
C GLY A 98 22.89 15.98 2.07
N ASN A 99 22.42 15.53 3.23
CA ASN A 99 22.06 14.12 3.44
C ASN A 99 20.63 13.76 2.99
N GLY A 100 19.76 14.75 2.75
CA GLY A 100 18.34 14.52 2.45
C GLY A 100 18.10 13.66 1.22
N LEU A 101 18.84 13.89 0.13
CA LEU A 101 18.71 13.10 -1.10
C LEU A 101 19.19 11.66 -0.93
N ARG A 102 20.24 11.44 -0.13
CA ARG A 102 20.71 10.08 0.21
C ARG A 102 19.68 9.34 1.06
N LEU A 103 19.05 10.02 2.02
CA LEU A 103 17.96 9.46 2.82
C LEU A 103 16.79 9.05 1.94
N ILE A 104 16.37 9.92 1.02
CA ILE A 104 15.31 9.62 0.05
C ILE A 104 15.67 8.38 -0.79
N ALA A 105 16.89 8.32 -1.33
CA ALA A 105 17.36 7.20 -2.13
C ALA A 105 17.37 5.87 -1.33
N ASN A 106 17.88 5.89 -0.09
CA ASN A 106 17.91 4.71 0.77
C ASN A 106 16.50 4.23 1.16
N GLU A 107 15.56 5.15 1.41
CA GLU A 107 14.19 4.79 1.69
C GLU A 107 13.49 4.22 0.45
N LEU A 108 13.74 4.75 -0.74
CA LEU A 108 13.19 4.21 -1.99
C LEU A 108 13.66 2.79 -2.31
N GLN A 109 14.84 2.36 -1.85
CA GLN A 109 15.26 0.96 -1.99
C GLN A 109 14.31 -0.02 -1.28
N LYS A 110 13.64 0.42 -0.21
CA LYS A 110 12.62 -0.37 0.49
C LYS A 110 11.27 -0.35 -0.25
N TYR A 111 11.13 0.45 -1.31
CA TYR A 111 9.92 0.67 -2.11
C TYR A 111 10.21 0.51 -3.60
N PRO A 112 10.60 -0.70 -4.07
CA PRO A 112 10.94 -0.93 -5.47
C PRO A 112 9.78 -0.64 -6.43
N GLU A 113 8.54 -0.70 -5.95
CA GLU A 113 7.31 -0.38 -6.68
C GLU A 113 7.06 1.13 -6.85
N ILE A 114 7.84 1.99 -6.20
CA ILE A 114 7.72 3.45 -6.29
C ILE A 114 8.92 4.02 -7.04
N ASP A 115 8.66 4.81 -8.07
CA ASP A 115 9.65 5.68 -8.71
C ASP A 115 9.60 7.10 -8.17
N LEU A 116 10.72 7.80 -8.32
CA LEU A 116 10.86 9.21 -7.97
C LEU A 116 11.23 10.01 -9.22
N GLU A 117 10.45 11.04 -9.50
CA GLU A 117 10.71 12.00 -10.57
C GLU A 117 10.71 13.43 -10.00
N TRP A 118 11.48 14.33 -10.61
CA TRP A 118 11.38 15.75 -10.34
C TRP A 118 11.40 16.58 -11.62
N LYS A 119 10.69 17.72 -11.60
CA LYS A 119 10.49 18.63 -12.75
C LYS A 119 10.38 20.07 -12.27
N GLU A 120 10.64 21.03 -13.15
CA GLU A 120 10.36 22.46 -12.90
C GLU A 120 9.22 23.00 -13.78
N PRO A 121 7.95 22.73 -13.44
CA PRO A 121 6.83 23.32 -14.15
C PRO A 121 6.76 24.83 -13.87
N GLY A 122 6.97 25.66 -14.90
CA GLY A 122 6.87 27.12 -14.79
C GLY A 122 7.97 27.70 -13.90
N ILE A 123 7.60 28.24 -12.74
CA ILE A 123 8.51 28.83 -11.73
C ILE A 123 8.53 28.03 -10.41
N ALA A 124 8.10 26.77 -10.45
CA ALA A 124 8.05 25.89 -9.29
C ALA A 124 8.94 24.66 -9.51
N PHE A 125 9.35 24.02 -8.42
CA PHE A 125 10.00 22.73 -8.40
C PHE A 125 9.01 21.67 -7.89
N ARG A 126 8.87 20.56 -8.61
CA ARG A 126 7.96 19.48 -8.28
C ARG A 126 8.72 18.17 -8.12
N VAL A 127 8.41 17.43 -7.07
CA VAL A 127 8.85 16.05 -6.85
C VAL A 127 7.62 15.16 -6.85
N THR A 128 7.70 14.04 -7.56
CA THR A 128 6.60 13.09 -7.74
C THR A 128 7.05 11.68 -7.35
N PHE A 129 6.33 11.06 -6.42
CA PHE A 129 6.43 9.62 -6.13
C PHE A 129 5.38 8.89 -6.97
N ILE A 130 5.78 7.98 -7.86
CA ILE A 130 4.91 7.33 -8.86
C ILE A 130 4.88 5.82 -8.60
N LYS A 131 3.69 5.22 -8.55
CA LYS A 131 3.53 3.76 -8.51
C LYS A 131 3.83 3.16 -9.87
N LYS A 132 4.78 2.23 -9.92
CA LYS A 132 5.08 1.42 -11.10
C LYS A 132 3.93 0.49 -11.41
N ASN A 133 3.72 0.25 -12.70
CA ASN A 133 2.77 -0.74 -13.22
C ASN A 133 1.33 -0.58 -12.71
N TYR A 134 0.96 0.59 -12.18
CA TYR A 134 -0.36 0.83 -11.60
C TYR A 134 -1.50 0.50 -12.57
N LYS A 135 -1.39 0.91 -13.84
CA LYS A 135 -2.37 0.61 -14.89
C LYS A 135 -2.48 -0.89 -15.16
N GLN A 136 -1.34 -1.57 -15.35
CA GLN A 136 -1.31 -3.01 -15.59
C GLN A 136 -1.92 -3.78 -14.40
N GLN A 137 -1.60 -3.38 -13.17
CA GLN A 137 -2.18 -3.99 -11.97
C GLN A 137 -3.69 -3.77 -11.88
N GLN A 138 -4.19 -2.59 -12.27
CA GLN A 138 -5.62 -2.34 -12.35
C GLN A 138 -6.31 -3.20 -13.42
N GLU A 139 -5.71 -3.34 -14.60
CA GLU A 139 -6.22 -4.18 -15.69
C GLU A 139 -6.30 -5.65 -15.25
N LEU A 140 -5.22 -6.20 -14.68
CA LEU A 140 -5.23 -7.57 -14.13
C LEU A 140 -6.27 -7.75 -13.02
N GLN A 141 -6.43 -6.77 -12.13
CA GLN A 141 -7.45 -6.84 -11.08
C GLN A 141 -8.87 -6.83 -11.67
N GLN A 142 -9.12 -6.03 -12.71
CA GLN A 142 -10.42 -5.99 -13.39
C GLN A 142 -10.71 -7.30 -14.12
N GLU A 143 -9.72 -7.86 -14.82
CA GLU A 143 -9.83 -9.17 -15.49
C GLU A 143 -10.15 -10.27 -14.48
N LEU A 144 -9.39 -10.35 -13.37
CA LEU A 144 -9.64 -11.32 -12.31
C LEU A 144 -11.03 -11.14 -11.67
N GLN A 145 -11.48 -9.89 -11.50
CA GLN A 145 -12.80 -9.59 -10.98
C GLN A 145 -13.91 -10.06 -11.94
N GLN A 146 -13.73 -9.88 -13.25
CA GLN A 146 -14.67 -10.33 -14.28
C GLN A 146 -14.72 -11.87 -14.36
N GLU A 147 -13.57 -12.53 -14.39
CA GLU A 147 -13.46 -13.99 -14.38
C GLU A 147 -14.16 -14.57 -13.15
N LEU A 148 -13.89 -14.00 -11.96
CA LEU A 148 -14.54 -14.40 -10.72
C LEU A 148 -16.07 -14.23 -10.75
N GLN A 149 -16.57 -13.11 -11.31
CA GLN A 149 -18.01 -12.87 -11.45
C GLN A 149 -18.68 -13.86 -12.40
N GLN A 150 -17.96 -14.36 -13.41
CA GLN A 150 -18.45 -15.39 -14.33
C GLN A 150 -18.43 -16.78 -13.69
N GLU A 151 -17.30 -17.17 -13.09
CA GLU A 151 -17.12 -18.50 -12.52
C GLU A 151 -17.97 -18.74 -11.26
N LEU A 152 -18.07 -17.74 -10.37
CA LEU A 152 -18.78 -17.82 -9.10
C LEU A 152 -20.06 -16.98 -9.09
N GLN A 153 -20.72 -16.87 -10.25
CA GLN A 153 -21.93 -16.07 -10.40
C GLN A 153 -23.03 -16.51 -9.42
N GLN A 154 -23.22 -17.82 -9.24
CA GLN A 154 -24.26 -18.38 -8.38
C GLN A 154 -23.99 -18.09 -6.91
N GLU A 155 -22.77 -18.36 -6.45
CA GLU A 155 -22.33 -18.10 -5.09
C GLU A 155 -22.39 -16.61 -4.75
N LEU A 156 -21.97 -15.74 -5.69
CA LEU A 156 -22.04 -14.29 -5.52
C LEU A 156 -23.48 -13.81 -5.39
N GLN A 157 -24.40 -14.27 -6.25
CA GLN A 157 -25.82 -13.90 -6.17
C GLN A 157 -26.46 -14.33 -4.85
N GLN A 158 -26.16 -15.56 -4.38
CA GLN A 158 -26.67 -16.06 -3.11
C GLN A 158 -26.20 -15.20 -1.93
N GLU A 159 -24.90 -14.87 -1.88
CA GLU A 159 -24.31 -14.10 -0.78
C GLU A 159 -24.70 -12.61 -0.77
N LEU A 160 -25.09 -12.06 -1.92
CA LEU A 160 -25.65 -10.72 -2.02
C LEU A 160 -27.09 -10.66 -1.48
N GLN A 161 -27.88 -11.71 -1.66
CA GLN A 161 -29.24 -11.78 -1.11
C GLN A 161 -29.23 -12.01 0.41
N GLN A 162 -28.45 -12.98 0.88
CA GLN A 162 -28.36 -13.31 2.29
C GLN A 162 -26.98 -13.85 2.63
N GLU A 163 -26.36 -13.31 3.70
CA GLU A 163 -25.07 -13.81 4.16
C GLU A 163 -25.18 -15.26 4.66
N SER A 164 -24.46 -16.17 4.01
CA SER A 164 -24.47 -17.59 4.34
C SER A 164 -23.26 -18.00 5.20
N LEU A 165 -23.15 -19.29 5.52
CA LEU A 165 -21.96 -19.82 6.19
C LEU A 165 -20.70 -19.68 5.31
N TYR A 166 -20.85 -19.64 3.99
CA TYR A 166 -19.75 -19.56 3.02
C TYR A 166 -18.97 -18.26 3.16
N SER A 167 -19.61 -17.09 3.07
CA SER A 167 -18.92 -15.81 3.28
C SER A 167 -18.45 -15.60 4.73
N LYS A 168 -19.17 -16.12 5.74
CA LYS A 168 -18.73 -16.08 7.14
C LYS A 168 -17.42 -16.81 7.37
N VAL A 169 -17.30 -18.03 6.86
CA VAL A 169 -16.06 -18.81 6.94
C VAL A 169 -14.94 -18.08 6.20
N LEU A 170 -15.21 -17.56 5.01
CA LEU A 170 -14.22 -16.84 4.22
C LEU A 170 -13.69 -15.58 4.95
N ARG A 171 -14.56 -14.81 5.63
CA ARG A 171 -14.15 -13.67 6.48
C ARG A 171 -13.29 -14.10 7.67
N LEU A 172 -13.65 -15.19 8.35
CA LEU A 172 -12.85 -15.72 9.46
C LEU A 172 -11.45 -16.15 9.01
N VAL A 173 -11.34 -16.80 7.84
CA VAL A 173 -10.06 -17.19 7.25
C VAL A 173 -9.25 -15.97 6.78
N GLN A 174 -9.92 -14.89 6.34
CA GLN A 174 -9.27 -13.61 6.02
C GLN A 174 -8.58 -12.99 7.25
N GLU A 175 -9.22 -13.04 8.41
CA GLU A 175 -8.68 -12.44 9.64
C GLU A 175 -7.52 -13.26 10.22
N LYS A 176 -7.63 -14.59 10.16
CA LYS A 176 -6.64 -15.48 10.77
C LYS A 176 -6.60 -16.85 10.08
N THR A 177 -5.38 -17.34 9.85
CA THR A 177 -5.17 -18.71 9.38
C THR A 177 -5.72 -19.71 10.41
N SER A 178 -6.67 -20.51 9.97
CA SER A 178 -7.50 -21.32 10.87
C SER A 178 -7.65 -22.75 10.37
N ALA A 179 -7.60 -23.73 11.27
CA ALA A 179 -8.00 -25.11 10.97
C ALA A 179 -9.53 -25.27 11.06
N THR A 180 -10.11 -26.30 10.44
CA THR A 180 -11.57 -26.55 10.47
C THR A 180 -12.14 -26.62 11.89
N LYS A 181 -11.38 -27.18 12.84
CA LYS A 181 -11.76 -27.23 14.26
C LYS A 181 -11.80 -25.84 14.91
N GLU A 182 -10.84 -24.98 14.57
CA GLU A 182 -10.80 -23.59 15.05
C GLU A 182 -11.98 -22.79 14.48
N LEU A 183 -12.26 -22.94 13.18
CA LEU A 183 -13.42 -22.32 12.51
C LEU A 183 -14.74 -22.75 13.15
N SER A 184 -14.92 -24.04 13.44
CA SER A 184 -16.10 -24.56 14.13
C SER A 184 -16.33 -23.90 15.49
N GLY A 185 -15.25 -23.74 16.28
CA GLY A 185 -15.30 -23.04 17.56
C GLY A 185 -15.64 -21.55 17.44
N LEU A 186 -15.05 -20.85 16.46
CA LEU A 186 -15.35 -19.43 16.20
C LEU A 186 -16.81 -19.22 15.75
N LEU A 187 -17.39 -20.19 15.06
CA LEU A 187 -18.80 -20.19 14.67
C LEU A 187 -19.75 -20.62 15.79
N GLY A 188 -19.25 -20.91 17.00
CA GLY A 188 -20.05 -21.32 18.15
C GLY A 188 -20.60 -22.74 18.07
N GLN A 189 -20.06 -23.59 17.19
CA GLN A 189 -20.51 -24.97 17.01
C GLN A 189 -19.84 -25.90 18.03
N LYS A 190 -20.62 -26.83 18.61
CA LYS A 190 -20.10 -27.82 19.58
C LYS A 190 -19.14 -28.83 18.95
N SER A 191 -19.29 -29.08 17.66
CA SER A 191 -18.48 -29.99 16.86
C SER A 191 -18.45 -29.54 15.41
N ILE A 192 -17.49 -30.05 14.63
CA ILE A 192 -17.42 -29.79 13.19
C ILE A 192 -18.68 -30.36 12.54
N SER A 193 -19.53 -29.47 12.03
CA SER A 193 -20.74 -29.87 11.32
C SER A 193 -20.43 -30.36 9.90
N GLY A 194 -21.26 -31.26 9.37
CA GLY A 194 -21.14 -31.70 7.97
C GLY A 194 -21.29 -30.53 6.98
N GLN A 195 -22.14 -29.55 7.33
CA GLN A 195 -22.29 -28.32 6.56
C GLN A 195 -20.99 -27.50 6.53
N LEU A 196 -20.31 -27.32 7.67
CA LEU A 196 -19.02 -26.62 7.71
C LEU A 196 -17.97 -27.33 6.86
N TYR A 197 -17.92 -28.66 6.91
CA TYR A 197 -16.99 -29.43 6.08
C TYR A 197 -17.27 -29.23 4.58
N SER A 198 -18.54 -29.29 4.18
CA SER A 198 -18.96 -29.05 2.79
C SER A 198 -18.61 -27.64 2.32
N VAL A 199 -18.87 -26.61 3.14
CA VAL A 199 -18.52 -25.22 2.83
C VAL A 199 -17.02 -25.02 2.66
N VAL A 200 -16.21 -25.59 3.55
CA VAL A 200 -14.74 -25.49 3.45
C VAL A 200 -14.20 -26.21 2.21
N SER A 201 -14.78 -27.36 1.84
CA SER A 201 -14.42 -28.05 0.59
C SER A 201 -14.74 -27.19 -0.62
N LYS A 202 -15.96 -26.63 -0.65
CA LYS A 202 -16.44 -25.80 -1.76
C LYS A 202 -15.63 -24.50 -1.89
N LEU A 203 -15.33 -23.79 -0.80
CA LEU A 203 -14.45 -22.61 -0.80
C LEU A 203 -13.05 -22.91 -1.37
N LYS A 204 -12.54 -24.12 -1.13
CA LYS A 204 -11.25 -24.57 -1.65
C LYS A 204 -11.33 -24.94 -3.13
N GLU A 205 -12.41 -25.61 -3.55
CA GLU A 205 -12.68 -25.93 -4.96
C GLU A 205 -12.85 -24.66 -5.80
N ASP A 206 -13.53 -23.65 -5.25
CA ASP A 206 -13.71 -22.33 -5.86
C ASP A 206 -12.41 -21.50 -5.90
N GLY A 207 -11.37 -21.99 -5.21
CA GLY A 207 -10.06 -21.35 -5.13
C GLY A 207 -10.04 -20.10 -4.25
N LEU A 208 -11.02 -19.90 -3.37
CA LEU A 208 -11.09 -18.73 -2.47
C LEU A 208 -10.23 -18.90 -1.20
N ILE A 209 -9.97 -20.16 -0.81
CA ILE A 209 -9.05 -20.51 0.27
C ILE A 209 -8.12 -21.62 -0.17
N GLU A 210 -6.94 -21.68 0.42
CA GLU A 210 -5.96 -22.72 0.16
C GLU A 210 -5.30 -23.22 1.46
N TRP A 211 -4.53 -24.29 1.32
CA TRP A 211 -3.77 -24.86 2.43
C TRP A 211 -2.49 -24.06 2.73
N THR A 212 -2.18 -23.87 4.01
CA THR A 212 -0.92 -23.21 4.44
C THR A 212 0.34 -24.04 4.15
N ILE A 213 0.23 -25.38 4.04
CA ILE A 213 1.36 -26.26 3.72
C ILE A 213 0.99 -27.11 2.49
N PRO A 214 1.19 -26.59 1.26
CA PRO A 214 0.79 -27.27 0.03
C PRO A 214 1.46 -28.64 -0.15
N GLU A 215 2.75 -28.74 0.20
CA GLU A 215 3.56 -29.95 0.01
C GLU A 215 3.15 -31.13 0.91
N LYS A 216 2.44 -30.86 2.02
CA LYS A 216 2.09 -31.87 3.03
C LYS A 216 0.61 -31.82 3.37
N ALA A 217 -0.23 -32.18 2.40
CA ALA A 217 -1.69 -32.17 2.52
C ALA A 217 -2.24 -32.94 3.74
N LYS A 218 -1.54 -33.97 4.25
CA LYS A 218 -1.94 -34.77 5.42
C LYS A 218 -1.33 -34.30 6.75
N SER A 219 -0.72 -33.11 6.78
CA SER A 219 -0.12 -32.57 8.00
C SER A 219 -1.18 -32.32 9.08
N SER A 220 -0.90 -32.72 10.32
CA SER A 220 -1.77 -32.40 11.47
C SER A 220 -1.79 -30.90 11.82
N LYS A 221 -0.82 -30.14 11.30
CA LYS A 221 -0.70 -28.68 11.50
C LYS A 221 -1.34 -27.87 10.38
N GLN A 222 -2.07 -28.52 9.48
CA GLN A 222 -2.63 -27.87 8.31
C GLN A 222 -3.71 -26.85 8.69
N LYS A 223 -3.62 -25.65 8.11
CA LYS A 223 -4.59 -24.55 8.26
C LYS A 223 -4.99 -24.01 6.90
N PHE A 224 -6.07 -23.25 6.86
CA PHE A 224 -6.50 -22.52 5.67
C PHE A 224 -6.00 -21.08 5.72
N GLN A 225 -5.63 -20.57 4.55
CA GLN A 225 -5.36 -19.16 4.30
C GLN A 225 -6.21 -18.68 3.11
N ILE A 226 -6.53 -17.39 3.10
CA ILE A 226 -7.30 -16.80 2.00
C ILE A 226 -6.41 -16.59 0.76
N THR A 227 -6.96 -16.81 -0.43
CA THR A 227 -6.26 -16.53 -1.69
C THR A 227 -6.55 -15.11 -2.18
N GLN A 228 -5.81 -14.64 -3.19
CA GLN A 228 -6.11 -13.36 -3.85
C GLN A 228 -7.54 -13.35 -4.42
N LYS A 229 -7.98 -14.48 -5.00
CA LYS A 229 -9.35 -14.67 -5.51
C LYS A 229 -10.38 -14.51 -4.39
N GLY A 230 -10.12 -15.10 -3.22
CA GLY A 230 -10.93 -14.94 -2.00
C GLY A 230 -11.04 -13.48 -1.55
N ILE A 231 -9.93 -12.73 -1.56
CA ILE A 231 -9.93 -11.31 -1.19
C ILE A 231 -10.79 -10.49 -2.16
N VAL A 232 -10.65 -10.71 -3.47
CA VAL A 232 -11.47 -10.04 -4.50
C VAL A 232 -12.95 -10.36 -4.32
N PHE A 233 -13.30 -11.62 -4.03
CA PHE A 233 -14.68 -12.03 -3.75
C PHE A 233 -15.29 -11.29 -2.57
N ILE A 234 -14.57 -11.18 -1.44
CA ILE A 234 -15.04 -10.42 -0.28
C ILE A 234 -15.24 -8.94 -0.64
N ASN A 235 -14.34 -8.35 -1.42
CA ASN A 235 -14.43 -6.95 -1.82
C ASN A 235 -15.64 -6.71 -2.73
N LEU A 236 -15.93 -7.62 -3.66
CA LEU A 236 -17.15 -7.60 -4.47
C LEU A 236 -18.42 -7.61 -3.61
N LEU A 237 -18.47 -8.43 -2.57
CA LEU A 237 -19.60 -8.47 -1.64
C LEU A 237 -19.75 -7.16 -0.84
N LYS A 238 -18.64 -6.46 -0.55
CA LYS A 238 -18.68 -5.17 0.15
C LYS A 238 -19.12 -4.01 -0.75
N GLN A 239 -18.80 -4.06 -2.05
CA GLN A 239 -19.16 -3.00 -3.01
C GLN A 239 -20.64 -3.01 -3.39
N ASN A 240 -21.30 -4.16 -3.30
CA ASN A 240 -22.68 -4.37 -3.75
C ASN A 240 -23.71 -4.49 -2.61
N LYS A 241 -23.31 -4.19 -1.37
CA LYS A 241 -24.20 -4.07 -0.20
C LYS A 241 -24.32 -2.61 0.21
#